data_AF-A0A2K4Y7L9-F1
#
_entry.id   AF-A0A2K4Y7L9-F1
#
_cell.length_a   1.000
_cell.length_b   1.000
_cell.length_c   1.000
_cell.angle_alpha   90.00
_cell.angle_beta   90.00
_cell.angle_gamma   90.00
#
_symmetry.space_group_name_H-M   'P 1'
#
loop_
_entity.id
_entity.type
_entity.pdbx_description
1 polymer ?
#
loop_
_entity_poly.entity_id
_entity_poly.type
_entity_poly.pdbx_seq_one_letter_code
_entity_poly.pdbx_strand_id
1 'polypeptide(L)'
;MKPAEVERFLEPTLTRAGLKLDEIQGDEIYGDRPAWAVYYRGHDSKLQVCWSARDGGIDFMLAPLDAPNEFGLLNRSKKWQFMLLLSAAHDDLTTPGLDADDNEVMSWLEALFKIHFEAARDALRSQAGTSDTP
;
A
#
# COMPACT_ATOMS: atom_id res chain seq x y z
N MET A 1 7.18 4.91 -13.54
CA MET A 1 6.27 5.75 -12.74
C MET A 1 6.96 6.34 -11.52
N LYS A 2 6.77 7.64 -11.24
CA LYS A 2 7.33 8.35 -10.07
C LYS A 2 6.34 8.38 -8.89
N PRO A 3 6.80 8.44 -7.64
CA PRO A 3 5.92 8.46 -6.46
C PRO A 3 4.91 9.62 -6.48
N ALA A 4 5.31 10.80 -6.95
CA ALA A 4 4.43 11.97 -7.05
C ALA A 4 3.33 11.80 -8.12
N GLU A 5 3.59 11.04 -9.19
CA GLU A 5 2.58 10.75 -10.22
C GLU A 5 1.54 9.77 -9.67
N VAL A 6 2.01 8.77 -8.91
CA VAL A 6 1.17 7.79 -8.23
C VAL A 6 0.27 8.44 -7.20
N GLU A 7 0.87 9.28 -6.34
CA GLU A 7 0.16 10.04 -5.32
C GLU A 7 -0.94 10.90 -5.94
N ARG A 8 -0.61 11.73 -6.92
CA ARG A 8 -1.58 12.64 -7.55
C ARG A 8 -2.76 11.92 -8.19
N PHE A 9 -2.53 10.74 -8.77
CA PHE A 9 -3.59 9.97 -9.41
C PHE A 9 -4.50 9.28 -8.38
N LEU A 10 -3.91 8.70 -7.32
CA LEU A 10 -4.67 7.95 -6.30
C LEU A 10 -5.32 8.87 -5.26
N GLU A 11 -4.83 10.11 -5.09
CA GLU A 11 -5.28 11.08 -4.09
C GLU A 11 -6.80 11.22 -3.98
N PRO A 12 -7.57 11.34 -5.08
CA PRO A 12 -9.03 11.48 -4.97
C PRO A 12 -9.70 10.24 -4.36
N THR A 13 -9.18 9.06 -4.66
CA THR A 13 -9.74 7.78 -4.19
C THR A 13 -9.30 7.47 -2.77
N LEU A 14 -8.04 7.72 -2.43
CA LEU A 14 -7.54 7.55 -1.06
C LEU A 14 -8.19 8.54 -0.09
N THR A 15 -8.36 9.80 -0.50
CA THR A 15 -9.06 10.82 0.29
C THR A 15 -10.52 10.43 0.56
N ARG A 16 -11.22 9.89 -0.44
CA ARG A 16 -12.59 9.36 -0.26
C ARG A 16 -12.66 8.19 0.72
N ALA A 17 -11.60 7.39 0.82
CA ALA A 17 -11.47 6.32 1.80
C ALA A 17 -10.99 6.81 3.19
N GLY A 18 -10.84 8.13 3.38
CA GLY A 18 -10.41 8.72 4.65
C GLY A 18 -8.91 8.68 4.92
N LEU A 19 -8.10 8.34 3.92
CA LEU A 19 -6.64 8.37 3.98
C LEU A 19 -6.13 9.75 3.56
N LYS A 20 -5.15 10.28 4.29
CA LYS A 20 -4.47 11.54 3.96
C LYS A 20 -2.99 11.29 3.73
N LEU A 21 -2.38 12.01 2.80
CA LEU A 21 -0.94 11.97 2.59
C LEU A 21 -0.21 12.29 3.91
N ASP A 22 0.72 11.42 4.31
CA ASP A 22 1.57 11.56 5.49
C ASP A 22 3.00 11.93 5.05
N GLU A 23 3.56 11.19 4.08
CA GLU A 23 4.96 11.36 3.66
C GLU A 23 5.22 10.77 2.25
N ILE A 24 6.15 11.35 1.49
CA ILE A 24 6.69 10.79 0.25
C ILE A 24 8.19 10.54 0.44
N GLN A 25 8.63 9.31 0.26
CA GLN A 25 10.02 8.87 0.30
C GLN A 25 10.46 8.43 -1.10
N GLY A 26 11.11 9.34 -1.84
CA GLY A 26 11.41 9.16 -3.26
C GLY A 26 12.75 8.48 -3.59
N ASP A 27 13.69 8.47 -2.66
CA ASP A 27 15.09 8.04 -2.88
C ASP A 27 15.49 6.87 -1.95
N GLU A 28 14.64 5.85 -1.85
CA GLU A 28 14.93 4.67 -1.03
C GLU A 28 15.79 3.65 -1.78
N ILE A 29 16.55 2.83 -1.05
CA ILE A 29 17.34 1.73 -1.61
C ILE A 29 16.89 0.40 -0.99
N TYR A 30 16.43 -0.52 -1.83
CA TYR A 30 16.04 -1.86 -1.44
C TYR A 30 16.84 -2.91 -2.22
N GLY A 31 17.64 -3.71 -1.50
CA GLY A 31 18.49 -4.74 -2.11
C GLY A 31 19.43 -4.19 -3.18
N ASP A 32 20.09 -3.07 -2.88
CA ASP A 32 21.00 -2.32 -3.76
C ASP A 32 20.35 -1.74 -5.02
N ARG A 33 19.02 -1.63 -5.04
CA ARG A 33 18.24 -1.10 -6.16
C ARG A 33 17.33 0.05 -5.72
N PRO A 34 17.03 1.01 -6.62
CA PRO A 34 16.11 2.10 -6.32
C PRO A 34 14.73 1.60 -5.90
N ALA A 35 14.14 2.31 -4.94
CA ALA A 35 12.80 2.08 -4.43
C ALA A 35 12.19 3.42 -3.99
N TRP A 36 10.88 3.44 -3.81
CA TRP A 36 10.19 4.59 -3.22
C TRP A 36 8.93 4.13 -2.49
N ALA A 37 8.47 4.95 -1.56
CA ALA A 37 7.21 4.75 -0.85
C ALA A 37 6.45 6.06 -0.68
N VAL A 38 5.13 5.97 -0.73
CA VAL A 38 4.19 7.03 -0.37
C VAL A 38 3.36 6.52 0.80
N TYR A 39 3.37 7.27 1.89
CA TYR A 39 2.68 6.93 3.13
C TYR A 39 1.42 7.77 3.26
N TYR A 40 0.35 7.11 3.66
CA TYR A 40 -0.93 7.72 3.98
C TYR A 40 -1.36 7.30 5.37
N ARG A 41 -2.04 8.22 6.06
CA ARG A 41 -2.59 8.00 7.39
C ARG A 41 -4.11 8.12 7.35
N GLY A 42 -4.78 7.07 7.78
CA GLY A 42 -6.22 7.04 8.04
C GLY A 42 -6.53 7.27 9.51
N HIS A 43 -7.79 7.04 9.89
CA HIS A 43 -8.25 7.21 11.26
C HIS A 43 -7.90 6.02 12.17
N ASP A 44 -7.69 4.83 11.61
CA ASP A 44 -7.48 3.55 12.31
C ASP A 44 -6.32 2.71 11.73
N SER A 45 -5.80 3.06 10.55
CA SER A 45 -4.66 2.39 9.92
C SER A 45 -3.78 3.36 9.12
N LYS A 46 -2.60 2.88 8.74
CA LYS A 46 -1.73 3.48 7.73
C LYS A 46 -1.78 2.65 6.44
N LEU A 47 -1.62 3.33 5.32
CA LEU A 47 -1.38 2.73 4.01
C LEU A 47 -0.02 3.17 3.49
N GLN A 48 0.71 2.27 2.87
CA GLN A 48 1.87 2.58 2.06
C GLN A 48 1.62 2.08 0.64
N VAL A 49 1.94 2.93 -0.33
CA VAL A 49 2.08 2.54 -1.73
C VAL A 49 3.57 2.55 -2.03
N CYS A 50 4.14 1.41 -2.42
CA CYS A 50 5.58 1.29 -2.61
C CYS A 50 5.94 0.60 -3.90
N TRP A 51 7.14 0.85 -4.39
CA TRP A 51 7.72 0.20 -5.55
C TRP A 51 9.19 -0.09 -5.30
N SER A 52 9.68 -1.18 -5.89
CA SER A 52 11.10 -1.50 -5.91
C SER A 52 11.53 -1.91 -7.32
N ALA A 53 12.70 -1.45 -7.76
CA ALA A 53 13.33 -1.94 -9.00
C ALA A 53 13.82 -3.41 -8.90
N ARG A 54 13.73 -4.00 -7.70
CA ARG A 54 14.04 -5.42 -7.47
C ARG A 54 12.87 -6.31 -7.83
N ASP A 55 11.67 -5.92 -7.44
CA ASP A 55 10.45 -6.74 -7.59
C ASP A 55 9.60 -6.26 -8.78
N GLY A 56 9.79 -5.02 -9.23
CA GLY A 56 9.22 -4.47 -10.46
C GLY A 56 7.77 -4.00 -10.36
N GLY A 57 7.05 -4.41 -9.31
CA GLY A 57 5.64 -4.06 -9.06
C GLY A 57 5.45 -2.90 -8.09
N ILE A 58 4.26 -2.30 -8.15
CA ILE A 58 3.74 -1.40 -7.12
C ILE A 58 2.88 -2.23 -6.17
N ASP A 59 3.14 -2.12 -4.88
CA ASP A 59 2.42 -2.84 -3.82
C ASP A 59 1.69 -1.88 -2.89
N PHE A 60 0.60 -2.37 -2.30
CA PHE A 60 -0.09 -1.74 -1.18
C PHE A 60 0.22 -2.49 0.11
N MET A 61 0.66 -1.76 1.12
CA MET A 61 0.94 -2.26 2.45
C MET A 61 0.07 -1.55 3.48
N LEU A 62 -0.46 -2.29 4.46
CA LEU A 62 -1.22 -1.75 5.58
C LEU A 62 -0.47 -1.96 6.89
N ALA A 63 -0.63 -1.03 7.82
CA ALA A 63 -0.07 -1.13 9.16
C ALA A 63 -0.94 -0.42 10.21
N PRO A 64 -0.81 -0.76 11.51
CA PRO A 64 -1.45 -0.01 12.59
C PRO A 64 -0.92 1.44 12.68
N LEU A 65 -1.69 2.33 13.31
CA LEU A 65 -1.35 3.76 13.39
C LEU A 65 -0.02 4.08 14.08
N ASP A 66 0.42 3.20 14.99
CA ASP A 66 1.66 3.31 15.75
C ASP A 66 2.87 2.71 15.00
N ALA A 67 2.69 2.20 13.78
CA ALA A 67 3.79 1.75 12.95
C ALA A 67 4.64 2.95 12.46
N PRO A 68 5.98 2.83 12.47
CA PRO A 68 6.83 3.87 11.88
C PRO A 68 6.66 3.90 10.35
N ASN A 69 6.89 5.07 9.75
CA ASN A 69 7.04 5.17 8.29
C ASN A 69 8.40 4.57 7.92
N GLU A 70 8.37 3.31 7.52
CA GLU A 70 9.53 2.56 7.02
C GLU A 70 9.13 1.84 5.74
N PHE A 71 10.11 1.56 4.90
CA PHE A 71 9.86 0.84 3.65
C PHE A 71 9.31 -0.56 3.96
N GLY A 72 8.07 -0.85 3.55
CA GLY A 72 7.34 -2.05 3.98
C GLY A 72 7.92 -3.36 3.47
N LEU A 73 8.79 -3.34 2.46
CA LEU A 73 9.55 -4.52 2.03
C LEU A 73 10.79 -4.79 2.91
N LEU A 74 11.29 -3.78 3.64
CA LEU A 74 12.29 -3.97 4.70
C LEU A 74 11.62 -4.40 6.01
N ASN A 75 10.45 -3.83 6.32
CA ASN A 75 9.56 -4.19 7.44
C ASN A 75 10.28 -4.46 8.78
N ARG A 76 11.19 -3.59 9.21
CA ARG A 76 11.98 -3.81 10.44
C ARG A 76 11.10 -3.87 11.68
N SER A 77 10.02 -3.10 11.68
CA SER A 77 8.98 -3.11 12.73
C SER A 77 8.11 -4.36 12.71
N LYS A 78 8.09 -5.10 11.59
CA LYS A 78 7.18 -6.24 11.31
C LYS A 78 5.69 -5.87 11.31
N LYS A 79 5.36 -4.58 11.22
CA LYS A 79 3.98 -4.08 11.30
C LYS A 79 3.35 -3.87 9.93
N TRP A 80 4.15 -3.71 8.88
CA TRP A 80 3.66 -3.55 7.52
C TRP A 80 3.31 -4.91 6.93
N GLN A 81 2.11 -5.03 6.36
CA GLN A 81 1.59 -6.27 5.78
C GLN A 81 0.98 -5.98 4.41
N PHE A 82 1.18 -6.88 3.44
CA PHE A 82 0.58 -6.73 2.12
C PHE A 82 -0.94 -6.70 2.21
N MET A 83 -1.56 -5.68 1.61
CA MET A 83 -3.01 -5.52 1.57
C MET A 83 -3.71 -6.75 0.97
N LEU A 84 -3.14 -7.31 -0.11
CA LEU A 84 -3.70 -8.49 -0.78
C LEU A 84 -3.58 -9.77 0.05
N LEU A 85 -2.60 -9.87 0.96
CA LEU A 85 -2.49 -11.01 1.88
C LEU A 85 -3.45 -10.89 3.07
N LEU A 86 -3.82 -9.67 3.44
CA LEU A 86 -4.81 -9.41 4.50
C LEU A 86 -6.25 -9.54 4.00
N SER A 87 -6.51 -9.12 2.77
CA SER A 87 -7.84 -9.09 2.20
C SER A 87 -8.40 -10.49 1.96
N ALA A 88 -9.59 -10.77 2.51
CA ALA A 88 -10.38 -11.94 2.12
C ALA A 88 -11.25 -11.71 0.86
N ALA A 89 -11.32 -10.46 0.36
CA ALA A 89 -12.02 -10.15 -0.89
C ALA A 89 -11.29 -10.80 -2.07
N HIS A 90 -12.07 -11.30 -3.02
CA HIS A 90 -11.59 -11.79 -4.29
C HIS A 90 -11.78 -10.71 -5.34
N ASP A 91 -10.78 -10.52 -6.17
CA ASP A 91 -10.86 -9.72 -7.37
C ASP A 91 -10.78 -10.62 -8.61
N ASP A 92 -11.56 -10.27 -9.62
CA ASP A 92 -11.44 -10.85 -10.97
C ASP A 92 -10.64 -9.91 -11.87
N LEU A 93 -9.74 -9.10 -11.30
CA LEU A 93 -8.97 -8.14 -12.08
C LEU A 93 -7.88 -8.87 -12.87
N THR A 94 -7.76 -8.50 -14.14
CA THR A 94 -6.64 -8.95 -14.95
C THR A 94 -5.42 -8.11 -14.62
N THR A 95 -4.35 -8.74 -14.13
CA THR A 95 -3.06 -8.06 -13.94
C THR A 95 -2.58 -7.50 -15.28
N PRO A 96 -2.25 -6.21 -15.37
CA PRO A 96 -1.73 -5.60 -16.59
C PRO A 96 -0.49 -6.33 -17.10
N GLY A 97 -0.35 -6.38 -18.43
CA GLY A 97 0.83 -6.96 -19.09
C GLY A 97 2.09 -6.15 -18.84
N LEU A 98 3.25 -6.72 -19.20
CA LEU A 98 4.54 -6.01 -19.11
C LEU A 98 4.64 -4.81 -20.06
N ASP A 99 3.79 -4.79 -21.10
CA ASP A 99 3.66 -3.74 -22.11
C ASP A 99 2.52 -2.75 -21.84
N ALA A 100 1.79 -2.93 -20.72
CA ALA A 100 0.75 -2.01 -20.30
C ALA A 100 1.31 -0.61 -20.06
N ASP A 101 0.55 0.40 -20.45
CA ASP A 101 0.93 1.78 -20.20
C ASP A 101 0.67 2.19 -18.74
N ASP A 102 1.26 3.32 -18.34
CA ASP A 102 1.14 3.84 -16.97
C ASP A 102 -0.33 4.09 -16.57
N ASN A 103 -1.23 4.45 -17.50
CA ASN A 103 -2.63 4.70 -17.16
C ASN A 103 -3.39 3.41 -16.88
N GLU A 104 -3.11 2.35 -17.64
CA GLU A 104 -3.66 1.01 -17.42
C GLU A 104 -3.24 0.48 -16.05
N VAL A 105 -1.95 0.56 -15.74
CA VAL A 105 -1.40 0.16 -14.43
C VAL A 105 -2.04 0.97 -13.30
N MET A 106 -2.17 2.29 -13.45
CA MET A 106 -2.76 3.14 -12.41
C MET A 106 -4.24 2.89 -12.20
N SER A 107 -4.99 2.62 -13.27
CA SER A 107 -6.40 2.26 -13.18
C SER A 107 -6.59 0.91 -12.49
N TRP A 108 -5.72 -0.05 -12.78
CA TRP A 108 -5.70 -1.34 -12.09
C TRP A 108 -5.36 -1.22 -10.61
N LEU A 109 -4.35 -0.42 -10.24
CA LEU A 109 -4.00 -0.15 -8.84
C LEU A 109 -5.17 0.50 -8.07
N GLU A 110 -5.84 1.48 -8.70
CA GLU A 110 -7.01 2.11 -8.11
C GLU A 110 -8.16 1.11 -7.89
N ALA A 111 -8.39 0.20 -8.86
CA ALA A 111 -9.38 -0.85 -8.75
C ALA A 111 -9.05 -1.86 -7.63
N LEU A 112 -7.79 -2.31 -7.56
CA LEU A 112 -7.31 -3.17 -6.46
C LEU A 112 -7.56 -2.52 -5.11
N PHE A 113 -7.18 -1.26 -4.94
CA PHE A 113 -7.42 -0.53 -3.70
C PHE A 113 -8.92 -0.50 -3.35
N LYS A 114 -9.78 -0.14 -4.30
CA LYS A 114 -11.24 -0.06 -4.09
C LYS A 114 -11.86 -1.40 -3.66
N ILE A 115 -11.35 -2.52 -4.18
CA ILE A 115 -11.88 -3.86 -3.86
C ILE A 115 -11.37 -4.34 -2.50
N HIS A 116 -10.07 -4.20 -2.24
CA HIS A 116 -9.43 -4.91 -1.12
C HIS A 116 -9.26 -4.08 0.15
N PHE A 117 -9.23 -2.75 0.07
CA PHE A 117 -8.81 -1.91 1.19
C PHE A 117 -9.65 -2.12 2.45
N GLU A 118 -10.97 -2.09 2.34
CA GLU A 118 -11.87 -2.22 3.50
C GLU A 118 -11.72 -3.60 4.17
N ALA A 119 -11.72 -4.68 3.39
CA ALA A 119 -11.56 -6.04 3.90
C ALA A 119 -10.19 -6.25 4.56
N ALA A 120 -9.12 -5.72 3.96
CA ALA A 120 -7.77 -5.81 4.51
C ALA A 120 -7.60 -4.97 5.79
N ARG A 121 -8.20 -3.76 5.82
CA ARG A 121 -8.21 -2.89 7.00
C ARG A 121 -8.93 -3.55 8.18
N ASP A 122 -10.07 -4.18 7.93
CA ASP A 122 -10.82 -4.89 8.96
C ASP A 122 -10.04 -6.09 9.51
N ALA A 123 -9.40 -6.88 8.63
CA ALA A 123 -8.54 -7.99 9.04
C ALA A 123 -7.35 -7.53 9.91
N LEU A 124 -6.68 -6.45 9.50
CA LEU A 124 -5.59 -5.85 10.27
C LEU A 124 -6.04 -5.44 11.69
N ARG A 125 -7.23 -4.85 11.81
CA ARG A 125 -7.80 -4.44 13.11
C ARG A 125 -8.15 -5.63 14.00
N SER A 126 -8.69 -6.69 13.43
CA SER A 126 -9.00 -7.91 14.18
C SER A 126 -7.73 -8.54 14.77
N GLN A 127 -6.61 -8.53 14.05
CA GLN A 127 -5.32 -9.02 14.56
C GLN A 127 -4.79 -8.19 15.75
N ALA A 128 -4.96 -6.87 15.70
CA ALA A 128 -4.55 -5.98 16.79
C ALA A 128 -5.38 -6.20 18.07
N GLY A 129 -6.68 -6.53 17.93
CA GLY A 129 -7.57 -6.83 19.06
C GLY A 129 -7.30 -8.19 19.74
N THR A 130 -6.69 -9.16 19.04
CA THR A 130 -6.34 -10.48 19.60
C THR A 130 -5.01 -10.51 20.36
N SER A 131 -4.27 -9.39 20.41
CA SER A 131 -2.97 -9.32 21.10
C SER A 131 -3.10 -9.02 22.61
N ASP A 132 -4.32 -8.84 23.13
CA ASP A 132 -4.63 -8.79 24.55
C ASP A 132 -5.29 -10.11 25.00
N THR A 133 -4.48 -11.11 25.32
CA THR A 133 -4.91 -12.19 26.23
C THR A 133 -3.71 -12.54 27.12
N PRO A 134 -3.86 -12.56 28.46
CA PRO A 134 -2.75 -12.69 29.41
C PRO A 134 -1.99 -14.02 29.32
#